data_AF-A0A2H9M8Y3-F1
#
_entry.id   AF-A0A2H9M8Y3-F1
#
_cell.length_a   1.000
_cell.length_b   1.000
_cell.length_c   1.000
_cell.angle_alpha   90.00
_cell.angle_beta   90.00
_cell.angle_gamma   90.00
#
_symmetry.space_group_name_H-M   'P 1'
#
loop_
_entity.id
_entity.type
_entity.pdbx_description
1 polymer ?
#
loop_
_entity_poly.entity_id
_entity_poly.type
_entity_poly.pdbx_seq_one_letter_code
_entity_poly.pdbx_strand_id
1 'polypeptide(L)'
;PHRKKHTEKKLKLVLCWHMHQPDYRDYLNGEFVLPWTYLHAMKDYTDMAYHLEQHPKAKAVVNFVPILAEQLLDYAQQFESGQIRDKLLRLMCREHLDGLNEQERLHILDSCFKSNHTKMLQPYRAYQHLFDLQKMMEGHGRESVTYLSGQYLSDLLVWYHLVWMGESVRRSSEVVARLMSKGSQFTFAERMELFQLIGELIAGIIPRYRALAQRGQVELSTTPYNHPILPLLLDFHSARESEPNAPLPQAGYYPGGLRRAQAHLARAVESHRANFGMDAQGVWPSEGSLSRATLKLLAEQGFKWTATGQAVLAHSLQRETNGKGLPDKSSYLYKPYLSEGAAKPVYCFFRDDHLSDRIGFEYAKWRGDDAAKDFIHQLEEILRLHQGEQDPVVSIILDGENAWEYYPY
;
A
#
# COMPACT_ATOMS: atom_id res chain seq x y z
N PRO A 1 -45.09 -25.45 -16.53
CA PRO A 1 -44.74 -24.07 -16.09
C PRO A 1 -43.93 -24.11 -14.79
N HIS A 2 -42.63 -24.36 -14.89
CA HIS A 2 -41.72 -24.23 -13.76
C HIS A 2 -41.49 -22.74 -13.50
N ARG A 3 -42.06 -22.21 -12.41
CA ARG A 3 -41.62 -20.93 -11.83
C ARG A 3 -40.13 -21.07 -11.52
N LYS A 4 -39.27 -20.51 -12.37
CA LYS A 4 -37.87 -20.22 -12.00
C LYS A 4 -37.97 -19.42 -10.69
N LYS A 5 -37.43 -19.97 -9.60
CA LYS A 5 -37.14 -19.15 -8.41
C LYS A 5 -36.23 -18.03 -8.90
N HIS A 6 -36.75 -16.81 -9.01
CA HIS A 6 -35.90 -15.64 -9.13
C HIS A 6 -35.13 -15.56 -7.81
N THR A 7 -33.94 -16.14 -7.78
CA THR A 7 -32.95 -15.78 -6.77
C THR A 7 -32.69 -14.30 -6.94
N GLU A 8 -32.95 -13.54 -5.88
CA GLU A 8 -32.65 -12.12 -5.81
C GLU A 8 -31.17 -11.90 -6.20
N LYS A 9 -30.92 -11.08 -7.22
CA LYS A 9 -29.57 -10.81 -7.70
C LYS A 9 -28.74 -10.20 -6.57
N LYS A 10 -27.47 -10.57 -6.49
CA LYS A 10 -26.54 -10.02 -5.49
C LYS A 10 -25.37 -9.35 -6.19
N LEU A 11 -24.90 -8.24 -5.64
CA LEU A 11 -23.63 -7.65 -6.06
C LEU A 11 -22.47 -8.41 -5.40
N LYS A 12 -21.44 -8.75 -6.17
CA LYS A 12 -20.15 -9.24 -5.64
C LYS A 12 -19.19 -8.07 -5.58
N LEU A 13 -18.75 -7.71 -4.37
CA LEU A 13 -17.77 -6.67 -4.16
C LEU A 13 -16.40 -7.31 -3.93
N VAL A 14 -15.40 -6.87 -4.69
CA VAL A 14 -13.98 -7.20 -4.47
C VAL A 14 -13.29 -5.93 -4.00
N LEU A 15 -12.83 -5.93 -2.75
CA LEU A 15 -11.92 -4.90 -2.23
C LEU A 15 -10.49 -5.45 -2.36
N CYS A 16 -9.65 -4.82 -3.17
CA CYS A 16 -8.27 -5.23 -3.39
C CYS A 16 -7.32 -4.11 -2.97
N TRP A 17 -6.46 -4.39 -2.00
CA TRP A 17 -5.49 -3.44 -1.47
C TRP A 17 -4.09 -3.79 -1.95
N HIS A 18 -3.43 -2.89 -2.68
CA HIS A 18 -2.08 -3.06 -3.18
C HIS A 18 -1.05 -2.46 -2.22
N MET A 19 -0.30 -3.31 -1.52
CA MET A 19 0.74 -2.85 -0.59
C MET A 19 2.09 -2.85 -1.29
N HIS A 20 2.65 -1.66 -1.49
CA HIS A 20 3.92 -1.49 -2.19
C HIS A 20 4.75 -0.38 -1.57
N GLN A 21 6.04 -0.66 -1.44
CA GLN A 21 7.08 0.34 -1.26
C GLN A 21 8.25 -0.02 -2.18
N PRO A 22 8.92 0.97 -2.80
CA PRO A 22 10.21 0.78 -3.43
C PRO A 22 11.23 0.15 -2.47
N ASP A 23 12.32 -0.40 -3.00
CA ASP A 23 13.44 -0.80 -2.15
C ASP A 23 14.15 0.46 -1.63
N TYR A 24 13.97 0.77 -0.35
CA TYR A 24 14.61 1.90 0.29
C TYR A 24 15.98 1.56 0.87
N ARG A 25 16.48 0.33 0.66
CA ARG A 25 17.83 -0.04 1.08
C ARG A 25 18.84 0.48 0.07
N ASP A 26 19.86 1.18 0.55
CA ASP A 26 21.04 1.48 -0.23
C ASP A 26 21.80 0.17 -0.54
N TYR A 27 22.07 -0.10 -1.82
CA TYR A 27 22.66 -1.37 -2.24
C TYR A 27 24.12 -1.56 -1.80
N LEU A 28 24.83 -0.48 -1.42
CA LEU A 28 26.24 -0.55 -1.03
C LEU A 28 26.40 -0.86 0.45
N ASN A 29 25.60 -0.24 1.31
CA ASN A 29 25.75 -0.35 2.76
C ASN A 29 24.54 -0.96 3.49
N GLY A 30 23.41 -1.17 2.80
CA GLY A 30 22.19 -1.74 3.34
C GLY A 30 21.40 -0.82 4.28
N GLU A 31 21.78 0.47 4.41
CA GLU A 31 21.05 1.47 5.18
C GLU A 31 19.71 1.80 4.50
N PHE A 32 18.67 2.04 5.31
CA PHE A 32 17.41 2.55 4.79
C PHE A 32 17.51 4.05 4.55
N VAL A 33 17.32 4.48 3.30
CA VAL A 33 17.43 5.89 2.92
C VAL A 33 16.17 6.69 3.24
N LEU A 34 15.02 6.02 3.34
CA LEU A 34 13.73 6.60 3.69
C LEU A 34 12.96 5.69 4.66
N PRO A 35 12.19 6.25 5.61
CA PRO A 35 11.56 5.50 6.69
C PRO A 35 10.22 4.85 6.31
N TRP A 36 9.75 5.02 5.08
CA TRP A 36 8.36 4.76 4.70
C TRP A 36 7.90 3.32 4.96
N THR A 37 8.76 2.31 4.73
CA THR A 37 8.38 0.91 4.96
C THR A 37 7.93 0.65 6.40
N TYR A 38 8.68 1.10 7.40
CA TYR A 38 8.31 0.82 8.79
C TYR A 38 7.17 1.72 9.27
N LEU A 39 7.09 2.95 8.75
CA LEU A 39 6.01 3.90 9.06
C LEU A 39 4.65 3.40 8.54
N HIS A 40 4.59 2.92 7.30
CA HIS A 40 3.38 2.28 6.78
C HIS A 40 3.09 0.95 7.48
N ALA A 41 4.11 0.23 7.95
CA ALA A 41 3.90 -0.99 8.74
C ALA A 41 3.21 -0.72 10.09
N MET A 42 3.69 0.25 10.87
CA MET A 42 3.08 0.62 12.16
C MET A 42 1.72 1.31 12.04
N LYS A 43 1.33 1.68 10.82
CA LYS A 43 0.10 2.38 10.50
C LYS A 43 -0.82 1.53 9.62
N ASP A 44 -0.65 1.65 8.31
CA ASP A 44 -1.61 1.22 7.29
C ASP A 44 -1.75 -0.31 7.24
N TYR A 45 -0.63 -1.02 7.26
CA TYR A 45 -0.64 -2.49 7.22
C TYR A 45 -1.16 -3.07 8.56
N THR A 46 -0.83 -2.42 9.67
CA THR A 46 -1.31 -2.82 11.00
C THR A 46 -2.81 -2.61 11.17
N ASP A 47 -3.31 -1.42 10.81
CA ASP A 47 -4.72 -1.04 10.96
C ASP A 47 -5.61 -1.81 10.00
N MET A 48 -5.16 -2.04 8.76
CA MET A 48 -5.94 -2.81 7.80
C MET A 48 -6.11 -4.27 8.24
N ALA A 49 -5.06 -4.90 8.76
CA ALA A 49 -5.17 -6.22 9.39
C ALA A 49 -6.12 -6.19 10.59
N TYR A 50 -6.04 -5.15 11.42
CA TYR A 50 -6.90 -4.99 12.60
C TYR A 50 -8.38 -4.90 12.24
N HIS A 51 -8.76 -4.06 11.27
CA HIS A 51 -10.15 -3.94 10.85
C HIS A 51 -10.71 -5.25 10.29
N LEU A 52 -9.90 -6.01 9.55
CA LEU A 52 -10.31 -7.34 9.10
C LEU A 52 -10.47 -8.29 10.29
N GLU A 53 -9.53 -8.33 11.24
CA GLU A 53 -9.65 -9.14 12.46
C GLU A 53 -10.92 -8.82 13.28
N GLN A 54 -11.29 -7.54 13.40
CA GLN A 54 -12.51 -7.11 14.11
C GLN A 54 -13.81 -7.41 13.35
N HIS A 55 -13.74 -7.70 12.05
CA HIS A 55 -14.91 -7.99 11.22
C HIS A 55 -14.78 -9.34 10.49
N PRO A 56 -14.95 -10.49 11.18
CA PRO A 56 -14.66 -11.81 10.62
C PRO A 56 -15.43 -12.20 9.35
N LYS A 57 -16.55 -11.50 9.06
CA LYS A 57 -17.35 -11.70 7.85
C LYS A 57 -16.86 -10.88 6.65
N ALA A 58 -16.10 -9.80 6.88
CA ALA A 58 -15.55 -8.96 5.83
C ALA A 58 -14.47 -9.73 5.08
N LYS A 59 -14.48 -9.64 3.74
CA LYS A 59 -13.48 -10.29 2.89
C LYS A 59 -12.78 -9.28 2.02
N ALA A 60 -11.50 -9.50 1.77
CA ALA A 60 -10.69 -8.65 0.91
C ALA A 60 -9.63 -9.46 0.17
N VAL A 61 -9.09 -8.88 -0.89
CA VAL A 61 -7.83 -9.28 -1.49
C VAL A 61 -6.77 -8.32 -0.98
N VAL A 62 -5.64 -8.85 -0.53
CA VAL A 62 -4.47 -8.03 -0.14
C VAL A 62 -3.30 -8.49 -0.97
N ASN A 63 -2.71 -7.56 -1.70
CA ASN A 63 -1.58 -7.80 -2.55
C ASN A 63 -0.31 -7.32 -1.84
N PHE A 64 0.67 -8.21 -1.68
CA PHE A 64 1.99 -7.85 -1.18
C PHE A 64 2.99 -7.92 -2.32
N VAL A 65 3.66 -6.80 -2.59
CA VAL A 65 4.82 -6.80 -3.49
C VAL A 65 5.98 -7.52 -2.79
N PRO A 66 6.67 -8.47 -3.44
CA PRO A 66 7.76 -9.22 -2.81
C PRO A 66 8.85 -8.34 -2.18
N ILE A 67 9.24 -7.26 -2.84
CA ILE A 67 10.25 -6.34 -2.31
C ILE A 67 9.82 -5.60 -1.03
N LEU A 68 8.51 -5.37 -0.85
CA LEU A 68 7.99 -4.83 0.41
C LEU A 68 8.11 -5.88 1.52
N ALA A 69 7.67 -7.12 1.24
CA ALA A 69 7.72 -8.20 2.22
C ALA A 69 9.15 -8.48 2.70
N GLU A 70 10.14 -8.43 1.80
CA GLU A 70 11.54 -8.56 2.17
C GLU A 70 12.03 -7.44 3.08
N GLN A 71 11.65 -6.18 2.83
CA GLN A 71 12.03 -5.08 3.71
C GLN A 71 11.37 -5.20 5.09
N LEU A 72 10.12 -5.66 5.17
CA LEU A 72 9.44 -5.90 6.46
C LEU A 72 10.15 -6.99 7.28
N LEU A 73 10.53 -8.10 6.64
CA LEU A 73 11.30 -9.16 7.29
C LEU A 73 12.69 -8.68 7.70
N ASP A 74 13.33 -7.86 6.87
CA ASP A 74 14.62 -7.25 7.16
C ASP A 74 14.55 -6.33 8.38
N TYR A 75 13.52 -5.49 8.49
CA TYR A 75 13.26 -4.71 9.70
C TYR A 75 13.05 -5.61 10.92
N ALA A 76 12.21 -6.64 10.83
CA ALA A 76 11.99 -7.56 11.95
C ALA A 76 13.32 -8.19 12.44
N GLN A 77 14.18 -8.60 11.52
CA GLN A 77 15.52 -9.12 11.83
C GLN A 77 16.42 -8.05 12.49
N GLN A 78 16.34 -6.80 12.05
CA GLN A 78 17.08 -5.70 12.67
C GLN A 78 16.65 -5.48 14.11
N PHE A 79 15.34 -5.50 14.40
CA PHE A 79 14.82 -5.38 15.77
C PHE A 79 15.26 -6.55 16.65
N GLU A 80 15.21 -7.78 16.14
CA GLU A 80 15.67 -8.98 16.87
C GLU A 80 17.18 -8.95 17.16
N SER A 81 17.99 -8.53 16.19
CA SER A 81 19.46 -8.50 16.34
C SER A 81 19.99 -7.24 17.04
N GLY A 82 19.18 -6.18 17.14
CA GLY A 82 19.60 -4.86 17.59
C GLY A 82 20.44 -4.07 16.57
N GLN A 83 20.67 -4.61 15.36
CA GLN A 83 21.48 -3.97 14.32
C GLN A 83 20.63 -3.08 13.41
N ILE A 84 20.26 -1.90 13.92
CA ILE A 84 19.34 -0.99 13.24
C ILE A 84 20.04 -0.18 12.15
N ARG A 85 19.56 -0.34 10.92
CA ARG A 85 20.06 0.29 9.69
C ARG A 85 19.22 1.48 9.23
N ASP A 86 18.01 1.66 9.77
CA ASP A 86 17.27 2.91 9.64
C ASP A 86 17.84 3.99 10.58
N LYS A 87 17.99 5.21 10.06
CA LYS A 87 18.64 6.31 10.80
C LYS A 87 17.78 6.84 11.94
N LEU A 88 16.47 6.99 11.76
CA LEU A 88 15.60 7.52 12.81
C LEU A 88 15.45 6.51 13.95
N LEU A 89 15.26 5.23 13.63
CA LEU A 89 15.18 4.17 14.62
C LEU A 89 16.50 3.98 15.39
N ARG A 90 17.65 4.12 14.71
CA ARG A 90 18.97 4.11 15.37
C ARG A 90 19.16 5.31 16.30
N LEU A 91 18.70 6.51 15.91
CA LEU A 91 18.73 7.71 16.75
C LEU A 91 17.79 7.59 17.96
N MET A 92 16.66 6.90 17.83
CA MET A 92 15.81 6.52 18.98
C MET A 92 16.54 5.64 19.99
N CYS A 93 17.49 4.82 19.56
CA CYS A 93 18.23 3.93 20.46
C CYS A 93 19.42 4.62 21.18
N ARG A 94 19.79 5.85 20.80
CA ARG A 94 20.98 6.53 21.33
C ARG A 94 20.71 7.20 22.68
N GLU A 95 21.16 6.61 23.77
CA GLU A 95 20.88 7.04 25.16
C GLU A 95 20.99 8.56 25.39
N HIS A 96 22.08 9.18 24.93
CA HIS A 96 22.30 10.63 25.05
C HIS A 96 22.30 11.32 23.68
N LEU A 97 21.33 12.22 23.47
CA LEU A 97 21.18 12.98 22.22
C LEU A 97 21.92 14.31 22.19
N ASP A 98 22.45 14.80 23.32
CA ASP A 98 23.22 16.06 23.33
C ASP A 98 24.50 15.96 22.49
N GLY A 99 25.09 14.76 22.42
CA GLY A 99 26.30 14.47 21.64
C GLY A 99 26.07 14.21 20.14
N LEU A 100 24.86 14.46 19.61
CA LEU A 100 24.61 14.39 18.17
C LEU A 100 25.38 15.50 17.42
N ASN A 101 25.98 15.16 16.29
CA ASN A 101 26.57 16.14 15.40
C ASN A 101 25.49 16.93 14.61
N GLU A 102 25.90 18.01 13.93
CA GLU A 102 24.99 18.88 13.18
C GLU A 102 24.19 18.12 12.10
N GLN A 103 24.81 17.19 11.38
CA GLN A 103 24.16 16.42 10.32
C GLN A 103 23.08 15.48 10.88
N GLU A 104 23.35 14.82 12.02
CA GLU A 104 22.37 13.97 12.71
C GLU A 104 21.18 14.80 13.20
N ARG A 105 21.43 15.99 13.76
CA ARG A 105 20.39 16.92 14.23
C ARG A 105 19.51 17.40 13.08
N LEU A 106 20.12 17.85 11.98
CA LEU A 106 19.40 18.24 10.77
C LEU A 106 18.58 17.09 10.21
N HIS A 107 19.12 15.86 10.22
CA HIS A 107 18.39 14.69 9.75
C HIS A 107 17.10 14.43 10.57
N ILE A 108 17.13 14.58 11.89
CA ILE A 108 15.92 14.47 12.73
C ILE A 108 14.92 15.55 12.33
N LEU A 109 15.35 16.81 12.27
CA LEU A 109 14.46 17.94 11.97
C LEU A 109 13.83 17.82 10.58
N ASP A 110 14.65 17.55 9.56
CA ASP A 110 14.23 17.43 8.18
C ASP A 110 13.28 16.24 8.01
N SER A 111 13.51 15.13 8.71
CA SER A 111 12.67 13.93 8.56
C SER A 111 11.38 14.03 9.35
N CYS A 112 11.44 14.50 10.59
CA CYS A 112 10.26 14.56 11.46
C CYS A 112 9.26 15.64 11.02
N PHE A 113 9.72 16.71 10.39
CA PHE A 113 8.85 17.78 9.89
C PHE A 113 8.62 17.77 8.36
N LYS A 114 9.12 16.76 7.63
CA LYS A 114 8.89 16.62 6.17
C LYS A 114 7.44 16.26 5.83
N SER A 115 7.01 16.62 4.61
CA SER A 115 5.84 16.09 3.88
C SER A 115 4.50 16.03 4.63
N ASN A 116 3.55 16.97 4.39
CA ASN A 116 2.15 16.97 4.89
C ASN A 116 1.92 16.70 6.41
N HIS A 117 2.98 16.49 7.20
CA HIS A 117 2.95 16.24 8.64
C HIS A 117 2.34 17.40 9.39
N THR A 118 2.30 18.59 8.80
CA THR A 118 1.58 19.75 9.31
C THR A 118 0.10 19.46 9.59
N LYS A 119 -0.55 18.57 8.82
CA LYS A 119 -1.92 18.12 9.15
C LYS A 119 -1.96 17.09 10.26
N MET A 120 -1.00 16.16 10.31
CA MET A 120 -0.91 15.14 11.36
C MET A 120 -0.50 15.70 12.73
N LEU A 121 0.25 16.81 12.76
CA LEU A 121 0.71 17.46 14.00
C LEU A 121 -0.32 18.41 14.61
N GLN A 122 -1.18 19.04 13.78
CA GLN A 122 -2.17 20.02 14.22
C GLN A 122 -3.06 19.57 15.40
N PRO A 123 -3.51 18.29 15.46
CA PRO A 123 -4.29 17.81 16.60
C PRO A 123 -3.50 17.73 17.91
N TYR A 124 -2.17 17.67 17.87
CA TYR A 124 -1.32 17.37 19.02
C TYR A 124 -0.51 18.59 19.45
N ARG A 125 -1.04 19.32 20.45
CA ARG A 125 -0.43 20.57 20.96
C ARG A 125 1.05 20.44 21.32
N ALA A 126 1.46 19.32 21.93
CA ALA A 126 2.85 19.13 22.31
C ALA A 126 3.77 18.96 21.09
N TYR A 127 3.31 18.28 20.03
CA TYR A 127 4.07 18.18 18.80
C TYR A 127 4.10 19.50 18.02
N GLN A 128 2.97 20.21 17.96
CA GLN A 128 2.88 21.57 17.40
C GLN A 128 3.87 22.52 18.09
N HIS A 129 4.01 22.45 19.42
CA HIS A 129 4.97 23.27 20.15
C HIS A 129 6.42 23.00 19.72
N LEU A 130 6.80 21.73 19.49
CA LEU A 130 8.14 21.40 18.99
C LEU A 130 8.38 22.00 17.60
N PHE A 131 7.37 21.97 16.72
CA PHE A 131 7.44 22.61 15.41
C PHE A 131 7.57 24.14 15.50
N ASP A 132 6.80 24.79 16.38
CA ASP A 132 6.83 26.24 16.56
C ASP A 132 8.21 26.71 17.06
N LEU A 133 8.83 25.95 17.98
CA LEU A 133 10.21 26.19 18.44
C LEU A 133 11.21 26.12 17.28
N GLN A 134 11.09 25.11 16.42
CA GLN A 134 11.96 24.95 15.25
C GLN A 134 11.80 26.11 14.26
N LYS A 135 10.57 26.57 14.02
CA LYS A 135 10.27 27.69 13.11
C LYS A 135 10.86 29.01 13.58
N MET A 136 10.91 29.26 14.89
CA MET A 136 11.58 30.44 15.44
C MET A 136 13.09 30.44 15.15
N MET A 137 13.69 29.26 14.98
CA MET A 137 15.13 29.10 14.75
C MET A 137 15.53 29.14 13.28
N GLU A 138 14.67 28.71 12.36
CA GLU A 138 14.94 28.72 10.91
C GLU A 138 15.34 30.10 10.37
N GLY A 139 14.85 31.19 10.96
CA GLY A 139 15.19 32.57 10.59
C GLY A 139 16.62 33.01 10.92
N HIS A 140 17.39 32.20 11.66
CA HIS A 140 18.71 32.55 12.19
C HIS A 140 19.87 31.73 11.58
N GLY A 141 19.62 30.96 10.52
CA GLY A 141 20.63 30.15 9.82
C GLY A 141 20.71 28.69 10.30
N ARG A 142 21.25 27.81 9.45
CA ARG A 142 21.28 26.34 9.69
C ARG A 142 22.11 25.92 10.91
N GLU A 143 23.12 26.70 11.30
CA GLU A 143 23.97 26.43 12.47
C GLU A 143 23.20 26.53 13.81
N SER A 144 22.02 27.17 13.80
CA SER A 144 21.18 27.35 14.98
C SER A 144 20.66 26.04 15.58
N VAL A 145 20.64 24.94 14.83
CA VAL A 145 20.15 23.62 15.32
C VAL A 145 20.94 23.07 16.52
N THR A 146 22.13 23.61 16.77
CA THR A 146 22.96 23.29 17.94
C THR A 146 22.39 23.82 19.26
N TYR A 147 21.53 24.84 19.22
CA TYR A 147 20.83 25.37 20.40
C TYR A 147 19.68 24.46 20.88
N LEU A 148 19.21 23.52 20.05
CA LEU A 148 18.20 22.55 20.45
C LEU A 148 18.83 21.50 21.38
N SER A 149 18.25 21.29 22.57
CA SER A 149 18.77 20.32 23.51
C SER A 149 18.55 18.88 23.04
N GLY A 150 19.28 17.92 23.61
CA GLY A 150 19.01 16.50 23.42
C GLY A 150 17.59 16.10 23.82
N GLN A 151 17.02 16.75 24.84
CA GLN A 151 15.63 16.51 25.25
C GLN A 151 14.63 16.96 24.18
N TYR A 152 14.86 18.10 23.52
CA TYR A 152 14.02 18.53 22.39
C TYR A 152 14.00 17.47 21.28
N LEU A 153 15.17 16.93 20.94
CA LEU A 153 15.32 15.91 19.90
C LEU A 153 14.69 14.57 20.33
N SER A 154 14.77 14.23 21.62
CA SER A 154 14.10 13.06 22.19
C SER A 154 12.59 13.17 22.03
N ASP A 155 12.03 14.33 22.41
CA ASP A 155 10.60 14.59 22.33
C ASP A 155 10.12 14.61 20.87
N LEU A 156 10.91 15.17 19.97
CA LEU A 156 10.62 15.18 18.53
C LEU A 156 10.59 13.77 17.93
N LEU A 157 11.60 12.95 18.22
CA LEU A 157 11.64 11.56 17.77
C LEU A 157 10.43 10.78 18.28
N VAL A 158 10.09 10.89 19.57
CA VAL A 158 8.93 10.19 20.14
C VAL A 158 7.63 10.66 19.47
N TRP A 159 7.39 11.97 19.36
CA TRP A 159 6.17 12.50 18.76
C TRP A 159 6.01 12.11 17.29
N TYR A 160 7.09 12.16 16.52
CA TYR A 160 7.08 11.71 15.13
C TYR A 160 6.51 10.30 15.01
N HIS A 161 7.03 9.36 15.81
CA HIS A 161 6.54 7.99 15.78
C HIS A 161 5.12 7.87 16.35
N LEU A 162 4.76 8.59 17.41
CA LEU A 162 3.41 8.56 17.97
C LEU A 162 2.33 9.04 16.98
N VAL A 163 2.60 10.06 16.16
CA VAL A 163 1.60 10.53 15.18
C VAL A 163 1.43 9.56 14.00
N TRP A 164 2.48 8.80 13.69
CA TRP A 164 2.45 7.72 12.70
C TRP A 164 1.77 6.46 13.20
N MET A 165 1.60 6.27 14.51
CA MET A 165 0.94 5.08 15.04
C MET A 165 -0.48 4.97 14.48
N GLY A 166 -0.81 3.78 13.97
CA GLY A 166 -2.16 3.44 13.53
C GLY A 166 -3.22 3.75 14.58
N GLU A 167 -4.44 4.04 14.13
CA GLU A 167 -5.59 4.25 15.00
C GLU A 167 -5.82 3.07 15.94
N SER A 168 -5.68 1.85 15.43
CA SER A 168 -5.94 0.65 16.22
C SER A 168 -4.94 0.51 17.37
N VAL A 169 -3.67 0.85 17.10
CA VAL A 169 -2.59 0.81 18.09
C VAL A 169 -2.78 1.93 19.12
N ARG A 170 -3.10 3.15 18.69
CA ARG A 170 -3.36 4.26 19.64
C ARG A 170 -4.51 3.97 20.59
N ARG A 171 -5.52 3.22 20.14
CA ARG A 171 -6.68 2.84 20.97
C ARG A 171 -6.40 1.66 21.90
N SER A 172 -5.50 0.75 21.54
CA SER A 172 -5.29 -0.51 22.25
C SER A 172 -3.99 -0.58 23.05
N SER A 173 -2.98 0.22 22.73
CA SER A 173 -1.67 0.20 23.38
C SER A 173 -1.59 1.17 24.57
N GLU A 174 -1.36 0.61 25.76
CA GLU A 174 -1.11 1.39 26.99
C GLU A 174 0.15 2.27 26.86
N VAL A 175 1.21 1.76 26.21
CA VAL A 175 2.45 2.51 25.98
C VAL A 175 2.15 3.78 25.20
N VAL A 176 1.42 3.66 24.09
CA VAL A 176 1.09 4.82 23.23
C VAL A 176 0.19 5.81 23.98
N ALA A 177 -0.87 5.33 24.64
CA ALA A 177 -1.77 6.20 25.40
C ALA A 177 -1.05 6.97 26.52
N ARG A 178 -0.16 6.30 27.25
CA ARG A 178 0.65 6.89 28.32
C ARG A 178 1.62 7.93 27.79
N LEU A 179 2.34 7.63 26.70
CA LEU A 179 3.31 8.56 26.11
C LEU A 179 2.61 9.79 25.51
N MET A 180 1.51 9.61 24.80
CA MET A 180 0.72 10.74 24.27
C MET A 180 0.16 11.62 25.40
N SER A 181 -0.27 11.02 26.52
CA SER A 181 -0.77 11.75 27.69
C SER A 181 0.33 12.52 28.41
N LYS A 182 1.54 11.95 28.51
CA LYS A 182 2.71 12.61 29.09
C LYS A 182 3.15 13.80 28.24
N GLY A 183 3.21 13.62 26.93
CA GLY A 183 3.36 14.66 25.92
C GLY A 183 4.72 15.37 25.81
N SER A 184 5.62 15.28 26.79
CA SER A 184 6.99 15.80 26.67
C SER A 184 7.92 15.20 27.73
N GLN A 185 9.21 15.55 27.67
CA GLN A 185 10.23 15.08 28.61
C GLN A 185 10.34 13.55 28.65
N PHE A 186 10.33 12.94 27.46
CA PHE A 186 10.45 11.49 27.33
C PHE A 186 11.85 11.03 27.72
N THR A 187 11.88 10.05 28.62
CA THR A 187 13.09 9.40 29.10
C THR A 187 13.62 8.40 28.08
N PHE A 188 14.87 7.98 28.25
CA PHE A 188 15.44 6.93 27.40
C PHE A 188 14.63 5.63 27.48
N ALA A 189 14.23 5.21 28.68
CA ALA A 189 13.43 4.00 28.90
C ALA A 189 12.10 4.04 28.12
N GLU A 190 11.38 5.16 28.18
CA GLU A 190 10.12 5.35 27.46
C GLU A 190 10.28 5.35 25.93
N ARG A 191 11.38 5.94 25.44
CA ARG A 191 11.70 5.90 24.01
C ARG A 191 12.03 4.48 23.56
N MET A 192 12.69 3.69 24.40
CA MET A 192 12.95 2.27 24.15
C MET A 192 11.68 1.43 24.22
N GLU A 193 10.72 1.73 25.11
CA GLU A 193 9.40 1.09 25.11
C GLU A 193 8.68 1.31 23.78
N LEU A 194 8.67 2.54 23.27
CA LEU A 194 8.08 2.85 21.96
C LEU A 194 8.82 2.14 20.82
N PHE A 195 10.15 2.11 20.87
CA PHE A 195 10.97 1.39 19.91
C PHE A 195 10.63 -0.10 19.87
N GLN A 196 10.49 -0.76 21.03
CA GLN A 196 10.13 -2.18 21.07
C GLN A 196 8.73 -2.43 20.50
N LEU A 197 7.76 -1.58 20.82
CA LEU A 197 6.43 -1.67 20.23
C LEU A 197 6.47 -1.57 18.70
N ILE A 198 7.28 -0.68 18.13
CA ILE A 198 7.45 -0.59 16.66
C ILE A 198 7.95 -1.92 16.10
N GLY A 199 8.96 -2.53 16.74
CA GLY A 199 9.49 -3.84 16.35
C GLY A 199 8.44 -4.94 16.38
N GLU A 200 7.63 -5.00 17.44
CA GLU A 200 6.53 -5.95 17.61
C GLU A 200 5.49 -5.82 16.49
N LEU A 201 5.09 -4.59 16.16
CA LEU A 201 4.12 -4.32 15.10
C LEU A 201 4.62 -4.79 13.74
N ILE A 202 5.87 -4.47 13.39
CA ILE A 202 6.47 -4.85 12.10
C ILE A 202 6.61 -6.38 12.00
N ALA A 203 7.14 -7.02 13.04
CA ALA A 203 7.27 -8.48 13.08
C ALA A 203 5.92 -9.20 12.97
N GLY A 204 4.84 -8.55 13.43
CA GLY A 204 3.47 -9.06 13.37
C GLY A 204 2.80 -9.01 11.98
N ILE A 205 3.26 -8.17 11.04
CA ILE A 205 2.54 -7.93 9.77
C ILE A 205 2.33 -9.22 8.97
N ILE A 206 3.41 -9.87 8.54
CA ILE A 206 3.33 -11.06 7.68
C ILE A 206 2.55 -12.20 8.37
N PRO A 207 2.80 -12.54 9.65
CA PRO A 207 2.01 -13.54 10.37
C PRO A 207 0.50 -13.23 10.44
N ARG A 208 0.10 -11.98 10.71
CA ARG A 208 -1.31 -11.59 10.80
C ARG A 208 -2.04 -11.78 9.47
N TYR A 209 -1.44 -11.33 8.37
CA TYR A 209 -2.01 -11.53 7.04
C TYR A 209 -2.05 -13.01 6.63
N ARG A 210 -1.02 -13.79 7.00
CA ARG A 210 -1.04 -15.25 6.81
C ARG A 210 -2.22 -15.90 7.55
N ALA A 211 -2.46 -15.52 8.80
CA ALA A 211 -3.57 -16.04 9.60
C ALA A 211 -4.95 -15.61 9.03
N LEU A 212 -5.06 -14.38 8.51
CA LEU A 212 -6.22 -13.87 7.77
C LEU A 212 -6.52 -14.73 6.52
N ALA A 213 -5.49 -15.14 5.81
CA ALA A 213 -5.63 -15.99 4.63
C ALA A 213 -6.03 -17.43 4.99
N GLN A 214 -5.39 -18.02 6.01
CA GLN A 214 -5.68 -19.38 6.46
C GLN A 214 -7.14 -19.57 6.90
N ARG A 215 -7.77 -18.54 7.49
CA ARG A 215 -9.20 -18.58 7.86
C ARG A 215 -10.17 -18.19 6.73
N GLY A 216 -9.66 -17.97 5.51
CA GLY A 216 -10.45 -17.66 4.32
C GLY A 216 -11.08 -16.27 4.31
N GLN A 217 -10.53 -15.35 5.11
CA GLN A 217 -11.00 -13.98 5.19
C GLN A 217 -10.32 -13.09 4.14
N VAL A 218 -9.03 -13.31 3.91
CA VAL A 218 -8.25 -12.59 2.92
C VAL A 218 -7.75 -13.55 1.84
N GLU A 219 -7.83 -13.15 0.59
CA GLU A 219 -6.97 -13.74 -0.43
C GLU A 219 -5.68 -12.93 -0.53
N LEU A 220 -4.54 -13.59 -0.37
CA LEU A 220 -3.25 -12.95 -0.59
C LEU A 220 -2.82 -13.15 -2.04
N SER A 221 -2.45 -12.06 -2.70
CA SER A 221 -1.92 -12.06 -4.06
C SER A 221 -0.50 -11.50 -4.11
N THR A 222 0.16 -11.62 -5.27
CA THR A 222 1.54 -11.15 -5.47
C THR A 222 1.65 -10.16 -6.63
N THR A 223 2.81 -9.56 -6.78
CA THR A 223 3.20 -8.71 -7.92
C THR A 223 4.56 -9.19 -8.44
N PRO A 224 4.92 -8.95 -9.72
CA PRO A 224 6.28 -9.22 -10.20
C PRO A 224 7.35 -8.64 -9.26
N TYR A 225 8.39 -9.41 -8.98
CA TYR A 225 9.22 -9.26 -7.78
C TYR A 225 9.74 -7.84 -7.42
N ASN A 226 10.31 -7.09 -8.37
CA ASN A 226 10.78 -5.70 -8.14
C ASN A 226 9.82 -4.65 -8.73
N HIS A 227 8.53 -4.98 -8.83
CA HIS A 227 7.52 -4.10 -9.42
C HIS A 227 7.86 -3.59 -10.85
N PRO A 228 8.43 -4.40 -11.78
CA PRO A 228 8.66 -3.94 -13.15
C PRO A 228 7.35 -3.76 -13.93
N ILE A 229 7.34 -2.82 -14.87
CA ILE A 229 6.28 -2.69 -15.89
C ILE A 229 6.46 -3.81 -16.93
N LEU A 230 5.80 -4.95 -16.70
CA LEU A 230 5.94 -6.16 -17.53
C LEU A 230 5.74 -5.92 -19.02
N PRO A 231 4.72 -5.15 -19.48
CA PRO A 231 4.55 -4.88 -20.91
C PRO A 231 5.82 -4.32 -21.55
N LEU A 232 6.51 -3.37 -20.90
CA LEU A 232 7.73 -2.75 -21.42
C LEU A 232 8.96 -3.65 -21.33
N LEU A 233 8.99 -4.63 -20.42
CA LEU A 233 10.00 -5.68 -20.47
C LEU A 233 9.82 -6.57 -21.69
N LEU A 234 8.57 -6.84 -22.09
CA LEU A 234 8.27 -7.73 -23.22
C LEU A 234 8.43 -7.02 -24.56
N ASP A 235 7.91 -5.80 -24.68
CA ASP A 235 7.94 -5.00 -25.91
C ASP A 235 7.73 -3.50 -25.62
N PHE A 236 8.69 -2.65 -25.97
CA PHE A 236 8.55 -1.20 -25.79
C PHE A 236 7.41 -0.60 -26.63
N HIS A 237 7.04 -1.22 -27.75
CA HIS A 237 5.92 -0.76 -28.56
C HIS A 237 4.58 -0.85 -27.81
N SER A 238 4.48 -1.64 -26.73
CA SER A 238 3.28 -1.68 -25.89
C SER A 238 2.94 -0.32 -25.29
N ALA A 239 3.91 0.58 -25.08
CA ALA A 239 3.65 1.94 -24.62
C ALA A 239 2.71 2.71 -25.56
N ARG A 240 2.80 2.43 -26.87
CA ARG A 240 1.97 3.09 -27.89
C ARG A 240 0.56 2.54 -27.99
N GLU A 241 0.28 1.40 -27.34
CA GLU A 241 -1.09 0.91 -27.23
C GLU A 241 -1.93 1.77 -26.28
N SER A 242 -1.30 2.38 -25.27
CA SER A 242 -1.93 3.35 -24.36
C SER A 242 -1.70 4.80 -24.80
N GLU A 243 -0.48 5.14 -25.23
CA GLU A 243 -0.11 6.51 -25.60
C GLU A 243 0.53 6.52 -27.00
N PRO A 244 -0.24 6.72 -28.07
CA PRO A 244 0.22 6.50 -29.46
C PRO A 244 1.51 7.24 -29.84
N ASN A 245 1.73 8.42 -29.25
CA ASN A 245 2.87 9.28 -29.53
C ASN A 245 4.01 9.13 -28.50
N ALA A 246 3.96 8.13 -27.62
CA ALA A 246 4.99 7.91 -26.61
C ALA A 246 6.39 7.78 -27.25
N PRO A 247 7.38 8.54 -26.74
CA PRO A 247 8.77 8.34 -27.13
C PRO A 247 9.22 6.95 -26.68
N LEU A 248 9.87 6.22 -27.58
CA LEU A 248 10.40 4.89 -27.28
C LEU A 248 11.92 4.95 -27.11
N PRO A 249 12.52 4.05 -26.32
CA PRO A 249 13.97 3.90 -26.26
C PRO A 249 14.58 3.66 -27.65
N GLN A 250 15.83 4.07 -27.86
CA GLN A 250 16.58 3.76 -29.08
C GLN A 250 16.82 2.26 -29.25
N ALA A 251 16.92 1.52 -28.13
CA ALA A 251 17.01 0.07 -28.14
C ALA A 251 15.69 -0.54 -28.64
N GLY A 252 15.75 -1.47 -29.58
CA GLY A 252 14.55 -2.10 -30.15
C GLY A 252 13.79 -3.03 -29.21
N TYR A 253 14.42 -3.48 -28.11
CA TYR A 253 13.79 -4.32 -27.10
C TYR A 253 14.57 -4.23 -25.77
N TYR A 254 13.93 -4.64 -24.68
CA TYR A 254 14.59 -4.73 -23.38
C TYR A 254 15.56 -5.93 -23.34
N PRO A 255 16.85 -5.76 -23.03
CA PRO A 255 17.82 -6.86 -23.00
C PRO A 255 17.41 -8.02 -22.07
N GLY A 256 17.06 -9.16 -22.67
CA GLY A 256 16.59 -10.34 -21.93
C GLY A 256 15.16 -10.22 -21.38
N GLY A 257 14.35 -9.31 -21.93
CA GLY A 257 13.00 -8.95 -21.50
C GLY A 257 12.12 -10.11 -21.03
N LEU A 258 11.80 -11.05 -21.91
CA LEU A 258 10.98 -12.23 -21.58
C LEU A 258 11.57 -13.05 -20.43
N ARG A 259 12.87 -13.34 -20.46
CA ARG A 259 13.54 -14.10 -19.39
C ARG A 259 13.49 -13.37 -18.05
N ARG A 260 13.63 -12.03 -18.06
CA ARG A 260 13.54 -11.20 -16.85
C ARG A 260 12.11 -11.13 -16.31
N ALA A 261 11.12 -10.98 -17.20
CA ALA A 261 9.71 -11.04 -16.82
C ALA A 261 9.36 -12.39 -16.15
N GLN A 262 9.79 -13.51 -16.75
CA GLN A 262 9.65 -14.85 -16.18
C GLN A 262 10.36 -14.96 -14.82
N ALA A 263 11.58 -14.46 -14.69
CA ALA A 263 12.32 -14.48 -13.42
C ALA A 263 11.62 -13.67 -12.32
N HIS A 264 11.05 -12.50 -12.65
CA HIS A 264 10.28 -11.70 -11.70
C HIS A 264 8.99 -12.41 -11.24
N LEU A 265 8.31 -13.14 -12.12
CA LEU A 265 7.12 -13.91 -11.78
C LEU A 265 7.47 -15.15 -10.94
N ALA A 266 8.52 -15.88 -11.31
CA ALA A 266 8.99 -17.05 -10.56
C ALA A 266 9.40 -16.67 -9.13
N ARG A 267 10.23 -15.62 -8.98
CA ARG A 267 10.64 -15.12 -7.65
C ARG A 267 9.47 -14.58 -6.84
N ALA A 268 8.45 -14.02 -7.49
CA ALA A 268 7.24 -13.57 -6.82
C ALA A 268 6.47 -14.75 -6.21
N VAL A 269 6.32 -15.85 -6.94
CA VAL A 269 5.69 -17.09 -6.42
C VAL A 269 6.50 -17.68 -5.27
N GLU A 270 7.83 -17.76 -5.41
CA GLU A 270 8.72 -18.25 -4.35
C GLU A 270 8.63 -17.41 -3.07
N SER A 271 8.73 -16.08 -3.21
CA SER A 271 8.59 -15.12 -2.11
C SER A 271 7.23 -15.26 -1.43
N HIS A 272 6.15 -15.32 -2.21
CA HIS A 272 4.80 -15.47 -1.68
C HIS A 272 4.64 -16.79 -0.88
N ARG A 273 5.16 -17.89 -1.41
CA ARG A 273 5.13 -19.19 -0.72
C ARG A 273 5.94 -19.17 0.58
N ALA A 274 7.13 -18.58 0.58
CA ALA A 274 7.95 -18.44 1.78
C ALA A 274 7.24 -17.59 2.86
N ASN A 275 6.59 -16.50 2.45
CA ASN A 275 5.97 -15.53 3.35
C ASN A 275 4.58 -15.93 3.84
N PHE A 276 3.83 -16.72 3.07
CA PHE A 276 2.42 -17.03 3.41
C PHE A 276 2.10 -18.52 3.43
N GLY A 277 3.03 -19.40 3.05
CA GLY A 277 2.87 -20.85 3.11
C GLY A 277 1.90 -21.43 2.07
N MET A 278 1.52 -20.63 1.07
CA MET A 278 0.60 -21.02 -0.02
C MET A 278 1.05 -20.40 -1.33
N ASP A 279 0.51 -20.88 -2.45
CA ASP A 279 0.79 -20.30 -3.78
C ASP A 279 -0.15 -19.14 -4.08
N ALA A 280 0.41 -18.02 -4.57
CA ALA A 280 -0.37 -16.91 -5.06
C ALA A 280 -1.24 -17.36 -6.25
N GLN A 281 -2.56 -17.22 -6.11
CA GLN A 281 -3.50 -17.51 -7.19
C GLN A 281 -3.70 -16.31 -8.11
N GLY A 282 -3.55 -15.12 -7.55
CA GLY A 282 -3.71 -13.83 -8.22
C GLY A 282 -2.41 -13.07 -8.35
N VAL A 283 -2.35 -12.23 -9.39
CA VAL A 283 -1.28 -11.27 -9.59
C VAL A 283 -1.86 -9.87 -9.86
N TRP A 284 -1.41 -8.88 -9.09
CA TRP A 284 -1.57 -7.48 -9.46
C TRP A 284 -0.31 -7.05 -10.21
N PRO A 285 -0.37 -6.77 -11.52
CA PRO A 285 0.78 -6.28 -12.25
C PRO A 285 1.10 -4.87 -11.79
N SER A 286 2.38 -4.53 -11.80
CA SER A 286 2.90 -3.21 -11.42
C SER A 286 2.13 -2.10 -12.14
N GLU A 287 1.59 -1.13 -11.39
CA GLU A 287 0.75 -0.04 -11.91
C GLU A 287 -0.52 -0.50 -12.68
N GLY A 288 -0.99 -1.72 -12.44
CA GLY A 288 -2.07 -2.31 -13.24
C GLY A 288 -1.68 -2.54 -14.71
N SER A 289 -0.40 -2.50 -15.07
CA SER A 289 0.05 -2.52 -16.47
C SER A 289 -0.11 -3.89 -17.13
N LEU A 290 -0.91 -3.96 -18.20
CA LEU A 290 -1.16 -5.18 -18.95
C LEU A 290 -1.06 -4.96 -20.45
N SER A 291 -0.66 -6.03 -21.14
CA SER A 291 -0.73 -6.20 -22.59
C SER A 291 -1.17 -7.63 -22.91
N ARG A 292 -1.57 -7.92 -24.15
CA ARG A 292 -1.92 -9.29 -24.56
C ARG A 292 -0.76 -10.27 -24.31
N ALA A 293 0.48 -9.85 -24.57
CA ALA A 293 1.68 -10.64 -24.29
C ALA A 293 1.86 -10.90 -22.78
N THR A 294 1.58 -9.90 -21.95
CA THR A 294 1.62 -10.05 -20.48
C THR A 294 0.56 -11.04 -20.01
N LEU A 295 -0.69 -10.92 -20.47
CA LEU A 295 -1.77 -11.87 -20.12
C LEU A 295 -1.42 -13.32 -20.48
N LYS A 296 -0.85 -13.53 -21.67
CA LYS A 296 -0.39 -14.85 -22.09
C LYS A 296 0.70 -15.39 -21.16
N LEU A 297 1.68 -14.56 -20.82
CA LEU A 297 2.76 -14.95 -19.90
C LEU A 297 2.20 -15.31 -18.51
N LEU A 298 1.26 -14.54 -17.97
CA LEU A 298 0.64 -14.84 -16.68
C LEU A 298 -0.11 -16.18 -16.70
N ALA A 299 -0.82 -16.46 -17.80
CA ALA A 299 -1.52 -17.73 -18.00
C ALA A 299 -0.56 -18.92 -18.06
N GLU A 300 0.56 -18.78 -18.77
CA GLU A 300 1.62 -19.79 -18.85
C GLU A 300 2.29 -20.06 -17.49
N GLN A 301 2.37 -19.05 -16.62
CA GLN A 301 2.87 -19.19 -15.25
C GLN A 301 1.82 -19.75 -14.27
N GLY A 302 0.59 -20.02 -14.74
CA GLY A 302 -0.45 -20.69 -13.95
C GLY A 302 -1.23 -19.78 -12.98
N PHE A 303 -1.11 -18.46 -13.10
CA PHE A 303 -1.98 -17.55 -12.37
C PHE A 303 -3.44 -17.74 -12.80
N LYS A 304 -4.37 -17.57 -11.87
CA LYS A 304 -5.81 -17.74 -12.12
C LYS A 304 -6.50 -16.43 -12.44
N TRP A 305 -6.02 -15.33 -11.87
CA TRP A 305 -6.57 -14.01 -12.12
C TRP A 305 -5.52 -12.91 -12.08
N THR A 306 -5.85 -11.81 -12.75
CA THR A 306 -5.14 -10.52 -12.73
C THR A 306 -6.15 -9.38 -12.72
N ALA A 307 -5.68 -8.16 -12.47
CA ALA A 307 -6.53 -6.98 -12.62
C ALA A 307 -5.80 -5.76 -13.19
N THR A 308 -6.57 -4.79 -13.69
CA THR A 308 -6.08 -3.52 -14.28
C THR A 308 -7.16 -2.43 -14.20
N GLY A 309 -6.89 -1.24 -14.76
CA GLY A 309 -7.77 -0.08 -14.73
C GLY A 309 -8.93 -0.13 -15.74
N GLN A 310 -10.00 0.62 -15.44
CA GLN A 310 -11.17 0.76 -16.34
C GLN A 310 -10.78 1.25 -17.73
N ALA A 311 -9.84 2.20 -17.80
CA ALA A 311 -9.38 2.80 -19.05
C ALA A 311 -8.77 1.75 -20.00
N VAL A 312 -8.01 0.78 -19.47
CA VAL A 312 -7.42 -0.31 -20.27
C VAL A 312 -8.51 -1.14 -20.95
N LEU A 313 -9.59 -1.48 -20.22
CA LEU A 313 -10.74 -2.17 -20.80
C LEU A 313 -11.46 -1.33 -21.85
N ALA A 314 -11.76 -0.08 -21.51
CA ALA A 314 -12.49 0.84 -22.39
C ALA A 314 -11.77 1.03 -23.73
N HIS A 315 -10.46 1.31 -23.72
CA HIS A 315 -9.66 1.43 -24.93
C HIS A 315 -9.56 0.12 -25.71
N SER A 316 -9.42 -1.01 -25.02
CA SER A 316 -9.41 -2.33 -25.67
C SER A 316 -10.72 -2.61 -26.40
N LEU A 317 -11.86 -2.37 -25.75
CA LEU A 317 -13.19 -2.58 -26.35
C LEU A 317 -13.47 -1.63 -27.52
N GLN A 318 -13.07 -0.35 -27.41
CA GLN A 318 -13.22 0.62 -28.51
C GLN A 318 -12.45 0.20 -29.77
N ARG A 319 -11.25 -0.39 -29.59
CA ARG A 319 -10.45 -0.92 -30.71
C ARG A 319 -11.15 -2.12 -31.36
N GLU A 320 -11.68 -3.05 -30.57
CA GLU A 320 -12.41 -4.22 -31.08
C GLU A 320 -13.72 -3.85 -31.79
N THR A 321 -14.39 -2.78 -31.35
CA THR A 321 -15.63 -2.30 -32.00
C THR A 321 -15.37 -1.39 -33.21
N ASN A 322 -14.12 -1.27 -33.69
CA ASN A 322 -13.69 -0.36 -34.75
C ASN A 322 -14.17 1.08 -34.53
N GLY A 323 -14.07 1.58 -33.30
CA GLY A 323 -14.42 2.94 -32.94
C GLY A 323 -15.92 3.21 -32.80
N LYS A 324 -16.80 2.19 -32.86
CA LYS A 324 -18.19 2.35 -32.42
C LYS A 324 -18.17 2.65 -30.91
N GLY A 325 -18.97 3.62 -30.48
CA GLY A 325 -19.07 4.03 -29.08
C GLY A 325 -19.28 2.85 -28.13
N LEU A 326 -18.73 2.95 -26.92
CA LEU A 326 -18.89 1.92 -25.90
C LEU A 326 -20.37 1.84 -25.47
N PRO A 327 -20.87 0.64 -25.13
CA PRO A 327 -22.16 0.51 -24.47
C PRO A 327 -22.10 1.11 -23.06
N ASP A 328 -23.24 1.15 -22.37
CA ASP A 328 -23.31 1.66 -20.99
C ASP A 328 -22.29 0.95 -20.07
N LYS A 329 -21.67 1.71 -19.15
CA LYS A 329 -20.63 1.23 -18.22
C LYS A 329 -21.05 -0.04 -17.49
N SER A 330 -22.31 -0.13 -17.05
CA SER A 330 -22.82 -1.28 -16.32
C SER A 330 -22.80 -2.58 -17.12
N SER A 331 -22.85 -2.51 -18.45
CA SER A 331 -22.90 -3.67 -19.34
C SER A 331 -21.54 -4.34 -19.57
N TYR A 332 -20.46 -3.57 -19.42
CA TYR A 332 -19.11 -4.03 -19.75
C TYR A 332 -18.16 -4.04 -18.55
N LEU A 333 -18.29 -3.17 -17.55
CA LEU A 333 -17.29 -3.07 -16.49
C LEU A 333 -17.46 -4.11 -15.37
N TYR A 334 -18.69 -4.34 -14.92
CA TYR A 334 -18.95 -5.11 -13.69
C TYR A 334 -19.01 -6.63 -13.92
N LYS A 335 -18.04 -7.15 -14.67
CA LYS A 335 -17.87 -8.57 -14.94
C LYS A 335 -16.39 -8.90 -15.21
N PRO A 336 -15.95 -10.11 -14.87
CA PRO A 336 -14.62 -10.55 -15.27
C PRO A 336 -14.57 -10.87 -16.78
N TYR A 337 -13.39 -10.71 -17.37
CA TYR A 337 -13.09 -11.15 -18.74
C TYR A 337 -12.09 -12.30 -18.70
N LEU A 338 -12.08 -13.14 -19.74
CA LEU A 338 -11.12 -14.23 -19.87
C LEU A 338 -10.09 -13.88 -20.93
N SER A 339 -8.81 -14.14 -20.64
CA SER A 339 -7.75 -14.04 -21.64
C SER A 339 -7.93 -15.10 -22.73
N GLU A 340 -7.92 -14.69 -24.00
CA GLU A 340 -7.94 -15.62 -25.13
C GLU A 340 -6.56 -16.25 -25.40
N GLY A 341 -6.55 -17.44 -26.01
CA GLY A 341 -5.33 -18.01 -26.61
C GLY A 341 -4.38 -18.78 -25.69
N ALA A 342 -4.74 -18.99 -24.41
CA ALA A 342 -4.00 -19.86 -23.49
C ALA A 342 -4.77 -21.15 -23.17
N ALA A 343 -4.07 -22.26 -22.95
CA ALA A 343 -4.69 -23.55 -22.59
C ALA A 343 -5.45 -23.48 -21.24
N LYS A 344 -4.97 -22.63 -20.32
CA LYS A 344 -5.65 -22.24 -19.08
C LYS A 344 -5.79 -20.72 -19.07
N PRO A 345 -6.99 -20.16 -19.25
CA PRO A 345 -7.17 -18.71 -19.31
C PRO A 345 -7.05 -18.07 -17.91
N VAL A 346 -6.64 -16.81 -17.89
CA VAL A 346 -6.60 -15.95 -16.70
C VAL A 346 -7.85 -15.09 -16.68
N TYR A 347 -8.51 -14.98 -15.53
CA TYR A 347 -9.57 -14.00 -15.33
C TYR A 347 -8.99 -12.60 -15.15
N CYS A 348 -9.43 -11.62 -15.93
CA CYS A 348 -9.07 -10.22 -15.79
C CYS A 348 -10.24 -9.45 -15.16
N PHE A 349 -9.97 -8.82 -14.02
CA PHE A 349 -10.88 -7.91 -13.34
C PHE A 349 -10.47 -6.46 -13.62
N PHE A 350 -11.45 -5.56 -13.59
CA PHE A 350 -11.24 -4.16 -13.93
C PHE A 350 -11.73 -3.28 -12.80
N ARG A 351 -10.84 -2.41 -12.34
CA ARG A 351 -11.09 -1.40 -11.31
C ARG A 351 -12.24 -0.49 -11.73
N ASP A 352 -13.16 -0.20 -10.83
CA ASP A 352 -14.02 0.97 -10.96
C ASP A 352 -13.24 2.21 -10.51
N ASP A 353 -12.76 3.01 -11.48
CA ASP A 353 -11.91 4.15 -11.19
C ASP A 353 -12.61 5.16 -10.28
N HIS A 354 -13.88 5.49 -10.58
CA HIS A 354 -14.65 6.45 -9.79
C HIS A 354 -14.80 5.99 -8.33
N LEU A 355 -15.32 4.79 -8.08
CA LEU A 355 -15.52 4.32 -6.71
C LEU A 355 -14.20 4.12 -5.95
N SER A 356 -13.15 3.68 -6.63
CA SER A 356 -11.84 3.51 -6.02
C SER A 356 -11.19 4.87 -5.67
N ASP A 357 -11.28 5.85 -6.56
CA ASP A 357 -10.75 7.20 -6.35
C ASP A 357 -11.51 7.96 -5.25
N ARG A 358 -12.81 7.70 -5.09
CA ARG A 358 -13.56 8.27 -3.95
C ARG A 358 -13.00 7.83 -2.61
N ILE A 359 -12.65 6.54 -2.46
CA ILE A 359 -11.99 6.03 -1.26
C ILE A 359 -10.59 6.63 -1.11
N GLY A 360 -9.81 6.66 -2.19
CA GLY A 360 -8.43 7.15 -2.15
C GLY A 360 -8.30 8.66 -1.85
N PHE A 361 -9.22 9.49 -2.35
CA PHE A 361 -8.97 10.93 -2.46
C PHE A 361 -10.14 11.84 -2.03
N GLU A 362 -11.38 11.35 -2.00
CA GLU A 362 -12.54 12.19 -1.72
C GLU A 362 -13.10 12.00 -0.31
N TYR A 363 -13.33 10.75 0.10
CA TYR A 363 -13.97 10.40 1.36
C TYR A 363 -13.13 10.80 2.58
N ALA A 364 -11.83 11.04 2.42
CA ALA A 364 -10.98 11.63 3.45
C ALA A 364 -11.49 13.00 3.96
N LYS A 365 -12.32 13.71 3.17
CA LYS A 365 -12.90 15.01 3.52
C LYS A 365 -14.30 14.90 4.13
N TRP A 366 -14.84 13.69 4.23
CA TRP A 366 -16.21 13.42 4.67
C TRP A 366 -16.22 12.90 6.11
N ARG A 367 -17.39 12.94 6.75
CA ARG A 367 -17.62 12.13 7.96
C ARG A 367 -17.67 10.66 7.55
N GLY A 368 -17.00 9.78 8.30
CA GLY A 368 -16.88 8.36 7.96
C GLY A 368 -18.22 7.67 7.69
N ASP A 369 -19.23 7.92 8.52
CA ASP A 369 -20.58 7.34 8.34
C ASP A 369 -21.25 7.78 7.03
N ASP A 370 -21.05 9.03 6.61
CA ASP A 370 -21.65 9.57 5.40
C ASP A 370 -20.92 9.04 4.15
N ALA A 371 -19.59 8.93 4.22
CA ALA A 371 -18.78 8.29 3.18
C ALA A 371 -19.18 6.82 2.95
N ALA A 372 -19.34 6.05 4.04
CA ALA A 372 -19.75 4.65 3.95
C ALA A 372 -21.17 4.51 3.37
N LYS A 373 -22.12 5.35 3.79
CA LYS A 373 -23.48 5.35 3.24
C LYS A 373 -23.51 5.68 1.75
N ASP A 374 -22.78 6.71 1.33
CA ASP A 374 -22.67 7.06 -0.08
C ASP A 374 -22.05 5.91 -0.89
N PHE A 375 -20.96 5.31 -0.41
CA PHE A 375 -20.34 4.16 -1.09
C PHE A 375 -21.31 2.98 -1.27
N ILE A 376 -22.06 2.63 -0.22
CA ILE A 376 -23.09 1.58 -0.29
C ILE A 376 -24.20 1.97 -1.27
N HIS A 377 -24.68 3.21 -1.23
CA HIS A 377 -25.70 3.70 -2.15
C HIS A 377 -25.27 3.56 -3.62
N GLN A 378 -24.01 3.88 -3.94
CA GLN A 378 -23.48 3.71 -5.31
C GLN A 378 -23.46 2.23 -5.74
N LEU A 379 -23.13 1.31 -4.83
CA LEU A 379 -23.18 -0.13 -5.12
C LEU A 379 -24.62 -0.63 -5.32
N GLU A 380 -25.57 -0.14 -4.52
CA GLU A 380 -27.00 -0.45 -4.68
C GLU A 380 -27.53 0.06 -6.03
N GLU A 381 -27.11 1.26 -6.45
CA GLU A 381 -27.44 1.82 -7.77
C GLU A 381 -26.88 0.96 -8.91
N ILE A 382 -25.64 0.49 -8.79
CA ILE A 382 -25.05 -0.46 -9.76
C ILE A 382 -25.89 -1.72 -9.86
N LEU A 383 -26.29 -2.30 -8.72
CA LEU A 383 -27.13 -3.50 -8.69
C LEU A 383 -28.52 -3.24 -9.31
N ARG A 384 -29.13 -2.09 -9.02
CA ARG A 384 -30.44 -1.67 -9.53
C ARG A 384 -30.45 -1.51 -11.05
N LEU A 385 -29.38 -0.94 -11.61
CA LEU A 385 -29.24 -0.69 -13.05
C LEU A 385 -28.77 -1.93 -13.83
N HIS A 386 -28.31 -2.98 -13.14
CA HIS A 386 -27.73 -4.16 -13.79
C HIS A 386 -28.75 -5.02 -14.53
N GLN A 387 -28.66 -5.02 -15.86
CA GLN A 387 -29.57 -5.75 -16.75
C GLN A 387 -29.12 -7.19 -17.03
N GLY A 388 -27.87 -7.56 -16.74
CA GLY A 388 -27.32 -8.90 -17.04
C GLY A 388 -27.90 -10.02 -16.17
N GLU A 389 -27.91 -11.25 -16.67
CA GLU A 389 -28.44 -12.41 -15.92
C GLU A 389 -27.56 -12.82 -14.72
N GLN A 390 -26.25 -12.64 -14.83
CA GLN A 390 -25.27 -12.97 -13.79
C GLN A 390 -25.20 -11.86 -12.73
N ASP A 391 -24.79 -12.21 -11.52
CA ASP A 391 -24.48 -11.24 -10.46
C ASP A 391 -23.36 -10.28 -10.92
N PRO A 392 -23.50 -8.95 -10.79
CA PRO A 392 -22.45 -8.00 -11.15
C PRO A 392 -21.27 -8.12 -10.17
N VAL A 393 -20.06 -8.01 -10.71
CA VAL A 393 -18.81 -8.01 -9.93
C VAL A 393 -18.18 -6.63 -9.99
N VAL A 394 -18.20 -5.91 -8.87
CA VAL A 394 -17.56 -4.59 -8.73
C VAL A 394 -16.20 -4.77 -8.08
N SER A 395 -15.14 -4.34 -8.76
CA SER A 395 -13.77 -4.41 -8.24
C SER A 395 -13.29 -3.02 -7.85
N ILE A 396 -13.01 -2.85 -6.57
CA ILE A 396 -12.42 -1.64 -5.99
C ILE A 396 -10.97 -1.97 -5.71
N ILE A 397 -10.06 -1.27 -6.36
CA ILE A 397 -8.64 -1.59 -6.30
C ILE A 397 -7.84 -0.32 -6.14
N LEU A 398 -6.97 -0.28 -5.13
CA LEU A 398 -6.23 0.91 -4.76
C LEU A 398 -4.99 0.55 -3.96
N ASP A 399 -4.02 1.45 -3.95
CA ASP A 399 -2.86 1.33 -3.09
C ASP A 399 -3.30 1.37 -1.62
N GLY A 400 -2.70 0.48 -0.84
CA GLY A 400 -3.03 0.24 0.56
C GLY A 400 -2.63 1.40 1.45
N GLU A 401 -1.75 2.29 1.01
CA GLU A 401 -1.20 3.40 1.78
C GLU A 401 -1.89 4.74 1.48
N ASN A 402 -2.40 4.93 0.26
CA ASN A 402 -2.84 6.24 -0.25
C ASN A 402 -3.97 6.89 0.56
N ALA A 403 -4.96 6.12 1.04
CA ALA A 403 -6.12 6.71 1.69
C ALA A 403 -5.78 7.23 3.11
N TRP A 404 -5.02 6.46 3.87
CA TRP A 404 -5.05 6.56 5.33
C TRP A 404 -4.25 7.73 5.90
N GLU A 405 -3.32 8.31 5.14
CA GLU A 405 -2.62 9.53 5.58
C GLU A 405 -3.55 10.75 5.67
N TYR A 406 -4.67 10.71 4.95
CA TYR A 406 -5.57 11.85 4.79
C TYR A 406 -6.87 11.72 5.58
N TYR A 407 -7.22 10.52 6.04
CA TYR A 407 -8.46 10.32 6.79
C TYR A 407 -8.33 10.89 8.21
N PRO A 408 -9.34 11.62 8.70
CA PRO A 408 -9.37 12.05 10.09
C PRO A 408 -9.53 10.83 10.99
N TYR A 409 -8.84 10.84 12.13
CA TYR A 409 -8.89 9.79 13.15
C TYR A 409 -10.15 9.86 14.03
#